data_AF-A0A430B3X6-F1
#
_entry.id   AF-A0A430B3X6-F1
#
_cell.length_a   1.000
_cell.length_b   1.000
_cell.length_c   1.000
_cell.angle_alpha   90.00
_cell.angle_beta   90.00
_cell.angle_gamma   90.00
#
_symmetry.space_group_name_H-M   'P 1'
#
loop_
_entity.id
_entity.type
_entity.pdbx_description
1 polymer ?
#
loop_
_entity_poly.entity_id
_entity_poly.type
_entity_poly.pdbx_seq_one_letter_code
_entity_poly.pdbx_strand_id
1 'polypeptide(L)'
;MNVGKIIKEKRLELNLTQEEVAASLFVSRQTISNWENEKTLPDIESLIRLAEFYDISLDKLLLKGSDVVENIKKQEKNADLRRLMRLIAFSKLINIFLLGVWITMMATSQLGLEIILPLLIITVVNFAFSLTTLDSNSLTETNNERHSSDIKDENKMYGPEIFGLLYSVLLNFFIAGILLYKGIDLFKEGQIMQGSLYILAFIVFASWSIYSIKKFWRLYKQSLKK
;
A
#
# COMPACT_ATOMS: atom_id res chain seq x y z
N MET A 1 28.56 4.45 15.09
CA MET A 1 28.10 3.77 13.85
C MET A 1 28.70 2.36 13.81
N ASN A 2 27.99 1.33 13.32
CA ASN A 2 28.47 -0.05 13.49
C ASN A 2 29.52 -0.52 12.46
N VAL A 3 29.66 0.15 11.31
CA VAL A 3 30.51 -0.29 10.18
C VAL A 3 31.98 -0.43 10.56
N GLY A 4 32.58 0.57 11.22
CA GLY A 4 33.98 0.51 11.64
C GLY A 4 34.28 -0.65 12.60
N LYS A 5 33.31 -0.95 13.47
CA LYS A 5 33.38 -2.08 14.39
C LYS A 5 33.33 -3.42 13.66
N ILE A 6 32.43 -3.58 12.68
CA ILE A 6 32.33 -4.80 11.85
C ILE A 6 33.62 -5.02 11.06
N ILE A 7 34.20 -3.98 10.46
CA ILE A 7 35.47 -4.06 9.73
C ILE A 7 36.57 -4.59 10.66
N LYS A 8 36.68 -4.01 11.86
CA LYS A 8 37.68 -4.40 12.85
C LYS A 8 37.48 -5.83 13.36
N GLU A 9 36.23 -6.20 13.67
CA GLU A 9 35.86 -7.55 14.11
C GLU A 9 36.22 -8.59 13.04
N LYS A 10 35.81 -8.37 11.79
CA LYS A 10 36.10 -9.28 10.67
C LYS A 10 37.59 -9.40 10.37
N ARG A 11 38.33 -8.28 10.44
CA ARG A 11 39.78 -8.30 10.31
C ARG A 11 40.43 -9.18 11.38
N LEU A 12 40.00 -9.05 12.64
CA LEU A 12 40.54 -9.82 13.75
C LEU A 12 40.15 -11.30 13.68
N GLU A 13 38.93 -11.63 13.22
CA GLU A 13 38.50 -13.02 12.98
C GLU A 13 39.38 -13.72 11.95
N LEU A 14 39.84 -13.00 10.93
CA LEU A 14 40.74 -13.51 9.90
C LEU A 14 42.24 -13.39 10.28
N ASN A 15 42.55 -12.89 11.48
CA ASN A 15 43.92 -12.62 11.95
C ASN A 15 44.76 -11.71 11.03
N LEU A 16 44.10 -10.78 10.34
CA LEU A 16 44.76 -9.87 9.42
C LEU A 16 45.22 -8.57 10.11
N THR A 17 46.30 -7.98 9.61
CA THR A 17 46.75 -6.64 9.96
C THR A 17 45.99 -5.59 9.13
N GLN A 18 45.97 -4.34 9.62
CA GLN A 18 45.37 -3.23 8.85
C GLN A 18 46.09 -3.01 7.51
N GLU A 19 47.38 -3.35 7.42
CA GLU A 19 48.17 -3.25 6.20
C GLU A 19 47.73 -4.27 5.14
N GLU A 20 47.48 -5.52 5.56
CA GLU A 20 47.03 -6.60 4.66
C GLU A 20 45.62 -6.34 4.10
N VAL A 21 44.72 -5.82 4.93
CA VAL A 21 43.39 -5.41 4.48
C VAL A 21 43.47 -4.21 3.53
N ALA A 22 44.32 -3.23 3.84
CA ALA A 22 44.52 -2.06 3.00
C ALA A 22 45.04 -2.44 1.61
N ALA A 23 46.03 -3.34 1.55
CA ALA A 23 46.57 -3.87 0.31
C ALA A 23 45.50 -4.61 -0.51
N SER A 24 44.67 -5.42 0.14
CA SER A 24 43.60 -6.20 -0.52
C SER A 24 42.48 -5.33 -1.09
N LEU A 25 42.20 -4.18 -0.45
CA LEU A 25 41.13 -3.26 -0.85
C LEU A 25 41.62 -2.09 -1.73
N PHE A 26 42.93 -2.03 -2.00
CA PHE A 26 43.60 -0.96 -2.75
C PHE A 26 43.42 0.43 -2.12
N VAL A 27 43.54 0.50 -0.79
CA VAL A 27 43.48 1.75 -0.02
C VAL A 27 44.70 1.89 0.88
N SER A 28 44.89 3.06 1.50
CA SER A 28 45.98 3.24 2.46
C SER A 28 45.66 2.57 3.81
N ARG A 29 46.68 2.12 4.53
CA ARG A 29 46.53 1.64 5.92
C ARG A 29 45.85 2.69 6.83
N GLN A 30 46.14 3.97 6.61
CA GLN A 30 45.51 5.07 7.32
C GLN A 30 44.00 5.12 7.06
N THR A 31 43.57 4.81 5.84
CA THR A 31 42.15 4.72 5.46
C THR A 31 41.45 3.63 6.26
N ILE A 32 42.02 2.42 6.34
CA ILE A 32 41.47 1.32 7.15
C ILE A 32 41.41 1.73 8.63
N SER A 33 42.48 2.32 9.16
CA SER A 33 42.51 2.81 10.55
C SER A 33 41.46 3.87 10.81
N ASN A 34 41.24 4.80 9.88
CA ASN A 34 40.22 5.83 10.00
C ASN A 34 38.81 5.22 9.96
N TRP A 35 38.56 4.20 9.13
CA TRP A 35 37.28 3.49 9.09
C TRP A 35 37.02 2.70 10.36
N GLU A 36 38.00 1.94 10.86
CA GLU A 36 37.88 1.15 12.10
C GLU A 36 37.66 2.01 13.35
N ASN A 37 38.14 3.25 13.33
CA ASN A 37 38.00 4.22 14.43
C ASN A 37 36.90 5.26 14.17
N GLU A 38 36.02 5.05 13.19
CA GLU A 38 34.89 5.94 12.86
C GLU A 38 35.28 7.40 12.53
N LYS A 39 36.54 7.66 12.14
CA LYS A 39 37.01 8.99 11.74
C LYS A 39 36.51 9.40 10.36
N THR A 40 36.38 8.42 9.46
CA THR A 40 35.83 8.59 8.11
C THR A 40 34.93 7.42 7.77
N LEU A 41 34.00 7.62 6.85
CA LEU A 41 33.15 6.57 6.29
C LEU A 41 33.76 6.00 5.01
N PRO A 42 33.67 4.68 4.76
CA PRO A 42 33.93 4.12 3.44
C PRO A 42 32.85 4.61 2.46
N ASP A 43 33.23 4.85 1.21
CA ASP A 43 32.27 5.15 0.14
C ASP A 43 31.57 3.88 -0.35
N ILE A 44 30.59 4.03 -1.26
CA ILE A 44 29.77 2.92 -1.76
C ILE A 44 30.66 1.83 -2.40
N GLU A 45 31.67 2.21 -3.17
CA GLU A 45 32.57 1.27 -3.81
C GLU A 45 33.42 0.49 -2.80
N SER A 46 33.98 1.18 -1.80
CA SER A 46 34.73 0.55 -0.71
C SER A 46 33.86 -0.37 0.13
N LEU A 47 32.59 -0.02 0.36
CA LEU A 47 31.63 -0.87 1.07
C LEU A 47 31.33 -2.16 0.32
N ILE A 48 31.20 -2.10 -1.01
CA ILE A 48 31.01 -3.31 -1.84
C ILE A 48 32.26 -4.20 -1.77
N ARG A 49 33.46 -3.62 -1.93
CA ARG A 49 34.71 -4.37 -1.83
C ARG A 49 34.91 -4.99 -0.44
N LEU A 50 34.54 -4.28 0.62
CA LEU A 50 34.57 -4.80 2.00
C LEU A 50 33.60 -5.96 2.19
N ALA A 51 32.39 -5.86 1.64
CA ALA A 51 31.37 -6.90 1.69
C ALA A 51 31.84 -8.17 0.96
N GLU A 52 32.43 -8.02 -0.22
CA GLU A 52 33.03 -9.11 -0.99
C GLU A 52 34.25 -9.73 -0.29
N PHE A 53 35.18 -8.89 0.19
CA PHE A 53 36.42 -9.34 0.84
C PHE A 53 36.16 -10.15 2.11
N TYR A 54 35.17 -9.74 2.92
CA TYR A 54 34.81 -10.44 4.16
C TYR A 54 33.70 -11.47 4.00
N ASP A 55 33.24 -11.73 2.77
CA ASP A 55 32.13 -12.63 2.45
C ASP A 55 30.88 -12.39 3.32
N ILE A 56 30.45 -11.14 3.39
CA ILE A 56 29.23 -10.73 4.10
C ILE A 56 28.34 -9.92 3.18
N SER A 57 27.02 -10.08 3.29
CA SER A 57 26.07 -9.23 2.56
C SER A 57 26.29 -7.76 2.93
N LEU A 58 26.21 -6.87 1.94
CA LEU A 58 26.28 -5.42 2.15
C LEU A 58 25.27 -4.94 3.21
N ASP A 59 24.08 -5.55 3.23
CA ASP A 59 23.08 -5.35 4.28
C ASP A 59 23.67 -5.63 5.66
N LYS A 60 24.33 -6.77 5.89
CA LYS A 60 24.97 -7.12 7.17
C LYS A 60 26.15 -6.21 7.53
N LEU A 61 26.92 -5.72 6.54
CA LEU A 61 27.98 -4.74 6.76
C LEU A 61 27.40 -3.38 7.23
N LEU A 62 26.18 -3.05 6.80
CA LEU A 62 25.49 -1.80 7.11
C LEU A 62 24.47 -1.91 8.26
N LEU A 63 24.00 -3.12 8.59
CA LEU A 63 22.97 -3.39 9.60
C LEU A 63 23.58 -3.48 11.00
N LYS A 64 23.79 -2.28 11.56
CA LYS A 64 23.26 -1.89 12.87
C LYS A 64 23.31 -0.36 12.95
N GLY A 65 22.23 0.30 12.56
CA GLY A 65 22.01 1.74 12.76
C GLY A 65 22.89 2.67 11.92
N SER A 66 22.84 2.56 10.59
CA SER A 66 23.37 3.62 9.72
C SER A 66 22.20 4.39 9.08
N ASP A 67 22.16 5.70 9.34
CA ASP A 67 21.18 6.64 8.79
C ASP A 67 21.10 6.56 7.26
N VAL A 68 22.14 6.06 6.59
CA VAL A 68 22.25 5.97 5.13
C VAL A 68 21.24 5.00 4.52
N VAL A 69 21.09 3.78 5.06
CA VAL A 69 20.14 2.79 4.52
C VAL A 69 18.71 3.22 4.80
N GLU A 70 18.46 3.78 5.99
CA GLU A 70 17.15 4.31 6.35
C GLU A 70 16.76 5.50 5.45
N ASN A 71 17.69 6.40 5.15
CA ASN A 71 17.46 7.54 4.26
C ASN A 71 17.22 7.12 2.80
N ILE A 72 17.93 6.12 2.28
CA ILE A 72 17.69 5.60 0.92
C ILE A 72 16.30 4.94 0.84
N LYS A 73 15.95 4.08 1.81
CA LYS A 73 14.62 3.45 1.87
C LYS A 73 13.49 4.47 2.08
N LYS A 74 13.71 5.50 2.91
CA LYS A 74 12.76 6.61 3.10
C LYS A 74 12.59 7.42 1.81
N GLN A 75 13.65 7.67 1.04
CA GLN A 75 13.56 8.45 -0.20
C GLN A 75 12.76 7.72 -1.30
N GLU A 76 13.00 6.42 -1.48
CA GLU A 76 12.27 5.60 -2.46
C GLU A 76 10.79 5.46 -2.06
N LYS A 77 10.52 5.15 -0.79
CA LYS A 77 9.16 5.01 -0.24
C LYS A 77 8.38 6.33 -0.28
N ASN A 78 9.04 7.47 -0.05
CA ASN A 78 8.42 8.79 -0.16
C ASN A 78 8.03 9.14 -1.61
N ALA A 79 8.75 8.62 -2.62
CA ALA A 79 8.38 8.83 -4.01
C ALA A 79 7.10 8.07 -4.38
N ASP A 80 6.96 6.83 -3.91
CA ASP A 80 5.77 6.03 -4.13
C ASP A 80 4.56 6.52 -3.32
N LEU A 81 4.79 6.97 -2.08
CA LEU A 81 3.75 7.61 -1.27
C LEU A 81 3.20 8.88 -1.95
N ARG A 82 4.07 9.71 -2.53
CA ARG A 82 3.65 10.89 -3.32
C ARG A 82 2.88 10.51 -4.59
N ARG A 83 3.16 9.37 -5.21
CA ARG A 83 2.37 8.86 -6.36
C ARG A 83 0.98 8.45 -5.92
N LEU A 84 0.87 7.70 -4.82
CA LEU A 84 -0.42 7.29 -4.25
C LEU A 84 -1.26 8.47 -3.79
N MET A 85 -0.66 9.44 -3.10
CA MET A 85 -1.35 10.67 -2.66
C MET A 85 -1.93 11.45 -3.85
N ARG A 86 -1.22 11.52 -4.99
CA ARG A 86 -1.75 12.15 -6.21
C ARG A 86 -2.94 11.40 -6.80
N LEU A 87 -2.92 10.07 -6.81
CA LEU A 87 -4.05 9.25 -7.28
C LEU A 87 -5.28 9.42 -6.37
N ILE A 88 -5.07 9.49 -5.05
CA ILE A 88 -6.15 9.75 -4.08
C ILE A 88 -6.71 11.17 -4.28
N ALA A 89 -5.87 12.19 -4.46
CA ALA A 89 -6.34 13.54 -4.73
C ALA A 89 -7.18 13.61 -6.02
N PHE A 90 -6.76 12.90 -7.07
CA PHE A 90 -7.50 12.82 -8.33
C PHE A 90 -8.87 12.14 -8.15
N SER A 91 -8.94 11.07 -7.37
CA SER A 91 -10.23 10.41 -7.09
C SER A 91 -11.19 11.30 -6.29
N LYS A 92 -10.67 12.17 -5.40
CA LYS A 92 -11.49 13.18 -4.71
C LYS A 92 -12.06 14.22 -5.67
N LEU A 93 -11.28 14.69 -6.65
CA LEU A 93 -11.76 15.63 -7.67
C LEU A 93 -12.89 15.02 -8.53
N ILE A 94 -12.74 13.76 -8.92
CA ILE A 94 -13.79 13.02 -9.64
C ILE A 94 -15.07 12.94 -8.79
N ASN A 95 -14.97 12.63 -7.51
CA ASN A 95 -16.12 12.56 -6.62
C ASN A 95 -16.83 13.92 -6.48
N ILE A 96 -16.09 15.01 -6.35
CA ILE A 96 -16.65 16.37 -6.30
C ILE A 96 -17.37 16.70 -7.61
N PHE A 97 -16.78 16.36 -8.75
CA PHE A 97 -17.40 16.53 -10.06
C PHE A 97 -18.71 15.75 -10.18
N LEU A 98 -18.72 14.47 -9.81
CA LEU A 98 -19.92 13.63 -9.82
C LEU A 98 -21.01 14.17 -8.89
N LEU A 99 -20.63 14.69 -7.72
CA LEU A 99 -21.57 15.32 -6.79
C LEU A 99 -22.16 16.61 -7.37
N GLY A 100 -21.37 17.41 -8.08
CA GLY A 100 -21.86 18.58 -8.82
C GLY A 100 -22.86 18.20 -9.91
N VAL A 101 -22.54 17.19 -10.72
CA VAL A 101 -23.46 16.64 -11.73
C VAL A 101 -24.76 16.19 -11.06
N TRP A 102 -24.68 15.47 -9.94
CA TRP A 102 -25.84 15.02 -9.17
C TRP A 102 -26.72 16.18 -8.68
N ILE A 103 -26.14 17.24 -8.10
CA ILE A 103 -26.86 18.44 -7.67
C ILE A 103 -27.57 19.10 -8.85
N THR A 104 -26.88 19.24 -9.99
CA THR A 104 -27.47 19.86 -11.18
C THR A 104 -28.61 19.02 -11.75
N MET A 105 -28.50 17.69 -11.77
CA MET A 105 -29.57 16.79 -12.20
C MET A 105 -30.80 16.85 -11.29
N MET A 106 -30.59 17.00 -9.98
CA MET A 106 -31.65 17.19 -8.99
C MET A 106 -32.37 18.54 -9.19
N ALA A 107 -31.63 19.60 -9.50
CA ALA A 107 -32.18 20.93 -9.75
C ALA A 107 -33.01 21.02 -11.05
N THR A 108 -32.69 20.20 -12.06
CA THR A 108 -33.39 20.21 -13.36
C THR A 108 -34.61 19.28 -13.43
N SER A 109 -34.97 18.61 -12.32
CA SER A 109 -36.24 17.86 -12.09
C SER A 109 -36.80 17.00 -13.25
N GLN A 110 -35.93 16.36 -14.04
CA GLN A 110 -36.33 15.30 -14.99
C GLN A 110 -36.15 13.87 -14.44
N LEU A 111 -35.50 13.70 -13.28
CA LEU A 111 -35.23 12.39 -12.65
C LEU A 111 -35.70 12.40 -11.19
N GLY A 112 -36.52 11.42 -10.81
CA GLY A 112 -37.11 11.30 -9.47
C GLY A 112 -36.07 11.00 -8.38
N LEU A 113 -36.45 11.30 -7.12
CA LEU A 113 -35.66 11.04 -5.89
C LEU A 113 -35.13 9.59 -5.78
N GLU A 114 -35.73 8.67 -6.52
CA GLU A 114 -35.45 7.24 -6.50
C GLU A 114 -34.13 6.83 -7.19
N ILE A 115 -33.59 7.66 -8.10
CA ILE A 115 -32.26 7.47 -8.72
C ILE A 115 -31.17 8.22 -7.96
N ILE A 116 -31.59 9.27 -7.26
CA ILE A 116 -30.74 10.23 -6.54
C ILE A 116 -30.17 9.59 -5.26
N LEU A 117 -30.97 8.84 -4.51
CA LEU A 117 -30.56 8.23 -3.23
C LEU A 117 -29.50 7.12 -3.38
N PRO A 118 -29.60 6.17 -4.34
CA PRO A 118 -28.56 5.16 -4.57
C PRO A 118 -27.22 5.75 -5.00
N LEU A 119 -27.23 6.78 -5.85
CA LEU A 119 -26.03 7.50 -6.29
C LEU A 119 -25.34 8.20 -5.12
N LEU A 120 -26.10 8.87 -4.25
CA LEU A 120 -25.58 9.48 -3.03
C LEU A 120 -24.91 8.43 -2.13
N ILE A 121 -25.56 7.29 -1.90
CA ILE A 121 -25.04 6.19 -1.08
C ILE A 121 -23.72 5.66 -1.67
N ILE A 122 -23.63 5.47 -2.99
CA ILE A 122 -22.40 5.04 -3.66
C ILE A 122 -21.27 6.04 -3.44
N THR A 123 -21.53 7.35 -3.58
CA THR A 123 -20.51 8.38 -3.31
C THR A 123 -20.07 8.42 -1.85
N VAL A 124 -21.01 8.30 -0.89
CA VAL A 124 -20.70 8.29 0.54
C VAL A 124 -19.87 7.07 0.92
N VAL A 125 -20.18 5.90 0.36
CA VAL A 125 -19.43 4.66 0.60
C VAL A 125 -18.03 4.72 0.00
N ASN A 126 -17.90 5.20 -1.24
CA ASN A 126 -16.59 5.39 -1.86
C ASN A 126 -15.73 6.39 -1.07
N PHE A 127 -16.36 7.42 -0.51
CA PHE A 127 -15.69 8.39 0.35
C PHE A 127 -15.24 7.75 1.68
N ALA A 128 -16.10 6.98 2.34
CA ALA A 128 -15.78 6.28 3.59
C ALA A 128 -14.66 5.25 3.41
N PHE A 129 -14.69 4.47 2.33
CA PHE A 129 -13.62 3.53 1.98
C PHE A 129 -12.29 4.24 1.70
N SER A 130 -12.33 5.41 1.04
CA SER A 130 -11.13 6.22 0.85
C SER A 130 -10.56 6.75 2.18
N LEU A 131 -11.38 7.00 3.21
CA LEU A 131 -10.91 7.39 4.54
C LEU A 131 -10.21 6.23 5.25
N THR A 132 -10.75 5.01 5.18
CA THR A 132 -10.11 3.84 5.82
C THR A 132 -8.77 3.49 5.17
N THR A 133 -8.63 3.70 3.85
CA THR A 133 -7.33 3.52 3.16
C THR A 133 -6.28 4.56 3.54
N LEU A 134 -6.69 5.77 3.95
CA LEU A 134 -5.77 6.80 4.44
C LEU A 134 -5.27 6.49 5.85
N ASP A 135 -6.15 5.99 6.72
CA ASP A 135 -5.84 5.66 8.11
C ASP A 135 -5.01 4.36 8.24
N SER A 136 -5.25 3.37 7.38
CA SER A 136 -4.40 2.17 7.34
C SER A 136 -2.96 2.50 6.94
N ASN A 137 -2.75 3.50 6.09
CA ASN A 137 -1.43 3.90 5.62
C ASN A 137 -0.62 4.64 6.72
N SER A 138 -1.25 5.52 7.51
CA SER A 138 -0.60 6.22 8.64
C SER A 138 -0.25 5.27 9.80
N LEU A 139 -1.07 4.24 10.05
CA LEU A 139 -0.81 3.20 11.04
C LEU A 139 0.34 2.26 10.61
N THR A 140 0.47 1.95 9.32
CA THR A 140 1.64 1.20 8.81
C THR A 140 2.93 2.02 8.82
N GLU A 141 2.88 3.34 8.74
CA GLU A 141 4.08 4.19 8.88
C GLU A 141 4.57 4.21 10.34
N THR A 142 3.67 4.41 11.30
CA THR A 142 4.02 4.46 12.72
C THR A 142 4.40 3.11 13.32
N ASN A 143 3.82 1.99 12.85
CA ASN A 143 4.22 0.65 13.28
C ASN A 143 5.54 0.20 12.64
N ASN A 144 5.82 0.53 11.37
CA ASN A 144 7.11 0.16 10.74
C ASN A 144 8.32 0.87 11.38
N GLU A 145 8.15 2.08 11.92
CA GLU A 145 9.22 2.79 12.63
C GLU A 145 9.46 2.25 14.05
N ARG A 146 8.49 1.56 14.67
CA ARG A 146 8.65 0.93 15.99
C ARG A 146 9.01 -0.56 15.93
N HIS A 147 8.68 -1.26 14.85
CA HIS A 147 8.86 -2.72 14.73
C HIS A 147 10.19 -3.13 14.08
N SER A 148 11.02 -2.20 13.62
CA SER A 148 12.33 -2.53 13.04
C SER A 148 13.37 -3.02 14.07
N SER A 149 13.04 -3.05 15.37
CA SER A 149 13.93 -3.57 16.40
C SER A 149 13.57 -4.94 16.96
N ASP A 150 12.39 -5.51 16.68
CA ASP A 150 12.08 -6.84 17.19
C ASP A 150 10.90 -7.51 16.47
N ILE A 151 11.11 -8.80 16.16
CA ILE A 151 10.14 -9.85 15.82
C ILE A 151 9.84 -10.09 14.32
N LYS A 152 9.97 -11.37 13.95
CA LYS A 152 9.45 -12.00 12.73
C LYS A 152 7.93 -11.77 12.64
N ASP A 153 7.50 -10.86 11.77
CA ASP A 153 6.10 -10.62 11.45
C ASP A 153 5.53 -11.78 10.59
N GLU A 154 5.19 -12.88 11.25
CA GLU A 154 4.50 -14.02 10.65
C GLU A 154 2.96 -13.89 10.75
N ASN A 155 2.43 -12.73 11.11
CA ASN A 155 1.00 -12.49 11.17
C ASN A 155 0.63 -11.11 10.60
N LYS A 156 0.85 -10.94 9.30
CA LYS A 156 0.26 -9.83 8.54
C LYS A 156 -1.25 -10.08 8.41
N MET A 157 -1.99 -9.79 9.48
CA MET A 157 -3.44 -9.94 9.52
C MET A 157 -4.05 -8.89 8.58
N TYR A 158 -4.52 -9.34 7.42
CA TYR A 158 -5.24 -8.57 6.38
C TYR A 158 -6.62 -8.04 6.86
N GLY A 159 -6.76 -7.68 8.13
CA GLY A 159 -8.04 -7.33 8.76
C GLY A 159 -8.78 -6.19 8.04
N PRO A 160 -8.19 -4.99 7.91
CA PRO A 160 -8.90 -3.83 7.36
C PRO A 160 -9.33 -4.01 5.90
N GLU A 161 -8.49 -4.66 5.10
CA GLU A 161 -8.75 -4.92 3.68
C GLU A 161 -9.85 -5.96 3.49
N ILE A 162 -9.85 -7.03 4.29
CA ILE A 162 -10.90 -8.07 4.26
C ILE A 162 -12.23 -7.51 4.75
N PHE A 163 -12.24 -6.70 5.82
CA PHE A 163 -13.45 -6.06 6.31
C PHE A 163 -14.03 -5.06 5.29
N GLY A 164 -13.18 -4.27 4.63
CA GLY A 164 -13.60 -3.37 3.56
C GLY A 164 -14.23 -4.12 2.37
N LEU A 165 -13.65 -5.25 2.00
CA LEU A 165 -14.18 -6.12 0.95
C LEU A 165 -15.51 -6.77 1.34
N LEU A 166 -15.61 -7.33 2.54
CA LEU A 166 -16.86 -7.93 3.05
C LEU A 166 -17.99 -6.89 3.10
N TYR A 167 -17.69 -5.68 3.56
CA TYR A 167 -18.63 -4.57 3.60
C TYR A 167 -19.08 -4.15 2.20
N SER A 168 -18.18 -4.06 1.23
CA SER A 168 -18.52 -3.75 -0.16
C SER A 168 -19.45 -4.80 -0.80
N VAL A 169 -19.25 -6.08 -0.46
CA VAL A 169 -20.10 -7.18 -0.94
C VAL A 169 -21.50 -7.08 -0.34
N LEU A 170 -21.62 -6.84 0.97
CA LEU A 170 -22.91 -6.67 1.64
C LEU A 170 -23.69 -5.47 1.10
N LEU A 171 -23.01 -4.35 0.89
CA LEU A 171 -23.62 -3.16 0.31
C LEU A 171 -24.10 -3.42 -1.14
N ASN A 172 -23.34 -4.18 -1.93
CA ASN A 172 -23.75 -4.53 -3.28
C ASN A 172 -25.06 -5.33 -3.30
N PHE A 173 -25.24 -6.26 -2.36
CA PHE A 173 -26.50 -7.00 -2.22
C PHE A 173 -27.66 -6.08 -1.80
N PHE A 174 -27.39 -5.10 -0.93
CA PHE A 174 -28.39 -4.12 -0.50
C PHE A 174 -28.87 -3.26 -1.69
N ILE A 175 -27.94 -2.72 -2.47
CA ILE A 175 -28.24 -1.93 -3.68
C ILE A 175 -28.99 -2.77 -4.72
N ALA A 176 -28.54 -4.00 -4.95
CA ALA A 176 -29.21 -4.93 -5.86
C ALA A 176 -30.66 -5.22 -5.42
N GLY A 177 -30.90 -5.37 -4.12
CA GLY A 177 -32.25 -5.53 -3.56
C GLY A 177 -33.16 -4.33 -3.84
N ILE A 178 -32.64 -3.11 -3.70
CA ILE A 178 -33.38 -1.87 -3.99
C ILE A 178 -33.73 -1.80 -5.48
N LEU A 179 -32.77 -2.07 -6.36
CA LEU A 179 -32.99 -2.04 -7.81
C LEU A 179 -34.04 -3.06 -8.24
N LEU A 180 -33.99 -4.28 -7.69
CA LEU A 180 -34.97 -5.33 -7.96
C LEU A 180 -36.37 -4.94 -7.47
N TYR A 181 -36.47 -4.47 -6.22
CA TYR A 181 -37.74 -4.05 -5.62
C TYR A 181 -38.40 -2.94 -6.44
N LYS A 182 -37.66 -1.89 -6.79
CA LYS A 182 -38.18 -0.76 -7.56
C LYS A 182 -38.54 -1.14 -8.99
N GLY A 183 -37.73 -2.00 -9.63
CA GLY A 183 -38.06 -2.55 -10.94
C GLY A 183 -39.43 -3.23 -10.92
N ILE A 184 -39.67 -4.12 -9.95
CA ILE A 184 -40.94 -4.84 -9.79
C ILE A 184 -42.11 -3.87 -9.48
N ASP A 185 -41.88 -2.87 -8.64
CA ASP A 185 -42.86 -1.84 -8.29
C ASP A 185 -43.33 -1.04 -9.51
N LEU A 186 -42.38 -0.58 -10.35
CA LEU A 186 -42.68 0.15 -11.59
C LEU A 186 -43.42 -0.71 -12.62
N PHE A 187 -43.18 -2.03 -12.64
CA PHE A 187 -43.99 -2.93 -13.47
C PHE A 187 -45.45 -3.01 -13.00
N LYS A 188 -45.70 -2.98 -11.69
CA LYS A 188 -47.06 -2.94 -11.14
C LYS A 188 -47.78 -1.63 -11.47
N GLU A 189 -47.05 -0.53 -11.57
CA GLU A 189 -47.57 0.78 -11.96
C GLU A 189 -47.76 0.94 -13.49
N GLY A 190 -47.44 -0.09 -14.29
CA GLY A 190 -47.55 -0.05 -15.75
C GLY A 190 -46.41 0.71 -16.45
N GLN A 191 -45.37 1.13 -15.72
CA GLN A 191 -44.20 1.84 -16.23
C GLN A 191 -43.14 0.87 -16.76
N ILE A 192 -43.49 0.11 -17.79
CA ILE A 192 -42.71 -1.02 -18.34
C ILE A 192 -41.28 -0.63 -18.72
N MET A 193 -41.11 0.51 -19.41
CA MET A 193 -39.80 0.96 -19.88
C MET A 193 -38.85 1.25 -18.71
N GLN A 194 -39.33 1.95 -17.68
CA GLN A 194 -38.52 2.29 -16.51
C GLN A 194 -38.23 1.04 -15.69
N GLY A 195 -39.23 0.21 -15.40
CA GLY A 195 -39.05 -1.07 -14.71
C GLY A 195 -38.02 -1.98 -15.38
N SER A 196 -38.02 -2.05 -16.72
CA SER A 196 -37.04 -2.84 -17.48
C SER A 196 -35.61 -2.32 -17.33
N LEU A 197 -35.43 -1.00 -17.21
CA LEU A 197 -34.12 -0.37 -17.00
C LEU A 197 -33.54 -0.73 -15.63
N TYR A 198 -34.37 -0.73 -14.57
CA TYR A 198 -33.97 -1.14 -13.22
C TYR A 198 -33.61 -2.62 -13.15
N ILE A 199 -34.35 -3.49 -13.85
CA ILE A 199 -34.00 -4.92 -13.94
C ILE A 199 -32.68 -5.14 -14.70
N LEU A 200 -32.45 -4.43 -15.80
CA LEU A 200 -31.18 -4.50 -16.53
C LEU A 200 -30.01 -4.02 -15.67
N ALA A 201 -30.18 -2.90 -14.97
CA ALA A 201 -29.19 -2.40 -14.03
C ALA A 201 -28.90 -3.42 -12.92
N PHE A 202 -29.93 -4.05 -12.36
CA PHE A 202 -29.78 -5.15 -11.41
C PHE A 202 -28.96 -6.32 -11.97
N ILE A 203 -29.25 -6.77 -13.20
CA ILE A 203 -28.53 -7.89 -13.84
C ILE A 203 -27.04 -7.56 -14.04
N VAL A 204 -26.74 -6.36 -14.55
CA VAL A 204 -25.36 -5.91 -14.75
C VAL A 204 -24.63 -5.82 -13.40
N PHE A 205 -25.28 -5.25 -12.39
CA PHE A 205 -24.70 -5.07 -11.06
C PHE A 205 -24.49 -6.40 -10.32
N ALA A 206 -25.44 -7.32 -10.40
CA ALA A 206 -25.32 -8.68 -9.87
C ALA A 206 -24.18 -9.44 -10.55
N SER A 207 -24.04 -9.32 -11.88
CA SER A 207 -22.97 -9.96 -12.64
C SER A 207 -21.58 -9.46 -12.22
N TRP A 208 -21.44 -8.14 -12.03
CA TRP A 208 -20.21 -7.53 -11.54
C TRP A 208 -19.88 -7.93 -10.10
N SER A 209 -20.90 -8.01 -9.23
CA SER A 209 -20.74 -8.46 -7.85
C SER A 209 -20.23 -9.90 -7.77
N ILE A 210 -20.80 -10.81 -8.57
CA ILE A 210 -20.35 -12.22 -8.66
C ILE A 210 -18.90 -12.30 -9.14
N TYR A 211 -18.52 -11.49 -10.14
CA TYR A 211 -17.13 -11.44 -10.62
C TYR A 211 -16.17 -10.96 -9.53
N SER A 212 -16.55 -9.93 -8.78
CA SER A 212 -15.76 -9.39 -7.67
C SER A 212 -15.54 -10.43 -6.57
N ILE A 213 -16.59 -11.15 -6.16
CA ILE A 213 -16.52 -12.23 -5.17
C ILE A 213 -15.60 -13.36 -5.64
N LYS A 214 -15.71 -13.79 -6.90
CA LYS A 214 -14.81 -14.82 -7.46
C LYS A 214 -13.35 -14.36 -7.49
N LYS A 215 -13.11 -13.11 -7.88
CA LYS A 215 -11.76 -12.52 -7.88
C LYS A 215 -11.19 -12.46 -6.47
N PHE A 216 -12.00 -12.08 -5.47
CA PHE A 216 -11.63 -12.08 -4.06
C PHE A 216 -11.22 -13.47 -3.58
N TRP A 217 -12.07 -14.49 -3.79
CA TRP A 217 -11.78 -15.86 -3.34
C TRP A 217 -10.47 -16.40 -3.93
N ARG A 218 -10.17 -16.06 -5.18
CA ARG A 218 -8.91 -16.41 -5.83
C ARG A 218 -7.70 -15.75 -5.16
N LEU A 219 -7.79 -14.47 -4.81
CA LEU A 219 -6.71 -13.73 -4.14
C LEU A 219 -6.52 -14.20 -2.69
N TYR A 220 -7.60 -14.41 -1.96
CA TYR A 220 -7.59 -14.95 -0.59
C TYR A 220 -6.95 -16.35 -0.53
N LYS A 221 -7.25 -17.22 -1.50
CA LYS A 221 -6.63 -18.54 -1.59
C LYS A 221 -5.13 -18.47 -1.92
N GLN A 222 -4.67 -17.43 -2.62
CA GLN A 222 -3.24 -17.21 -2.89
C GLN A 222 -2.51 -16.70 -1.65
N SER A 223 -3.14 -15.86 -0.83
CA SER A 223 -2.54 -15.36 0.41
C SER A 223 -2.41 -16.42 1.51
N LEU A 224 -3.26 -17.44 1.52
CA LEU A 224 -3.16 -18.58 2.45
C LEU A 224 -2.09 -19.62 2.07
N LYS A 225 -1.48 -19.51 0.88
CA LYS A 225 -0.46 -20.44 0.38
C LYS A 225 0.98 -19.90 0.48
N LYS A 226 1.16 -18.66 0.94
CA LYS A 226 2.45 -18.04 1.25
C LYS A 226 2.64 -18.01 2.75
#